data_AF-A0A7J2U0J6-F1
#
_entry.id   AF-A0A7J2U0J6-F1
#
_cell.length_a   1.000
_cell.length_b   1.000
_cell.length_c   1.000
_cell.angle_alpha   90.00
_cell.angle_beta   90.00
_cell.angle_gamma   90.00
#
_symmetry.space_group_name_H-M   'P 1'
#
loop_
_entity.id
_entity.type
_entity.pdbx_description
1 polymer ?
#
loop_
_entity_poly.entity_id
_entity_poly.type
_entity_poly.pdbx_seq_one_letter_code
_entity_poly.pdbx_strand_id
1 'polypeptide(L)'
;MIRGRDAVEGLKIVVSGETIVLSGKDIPPYSGIDTGLFYIPKTLFSYIEKVVAEKGRKATLSDLINVLAKENLVGHVDVSGHLWQDIDTLEDVERARKLYWRILARNLVKESDGIVSRYITGGSL
;
A
#
# COMPACT_ATOMS: atom_id res chain seq x y z
N MET A 1 3.57 10.19 4.63
CA MET A 1 4.89 10.48 4.03
C MET A 1 5.52 9.15 3.69
N ILE A 2 5.65 8.82 2.41
CA ILE A 2 6.36 7.63 1.98
C ILE A 2 7.82 7.78 2.43
N ARG A 3 8.33 6.82 3.19
CA ARG A 3 9.73 6.86 3.64
C ARG A 3 10.62 6.30 2.53
N GLY A 4 11.82 6.84 2.40
CA GLY A 4 12.70 6.58 1.26
C GLY A 4 13.06 5.12 0.99
N ARG A 5 12.88 4.19 1.95
CA ARG A 5 13.11 2.75 1.74
C ARG A 5 11.90 2.06 1.10
N ASP A 6 10.71 2.32 1.62
CA ASP A 6 9.46 1.76 1.08
C ASP A 6 9.22 2.25 -0.35
N ALA A 7 9.63 3.48 -0.68
CA ALA A 7 9.64 4.00 -2.05
C ALA A 7 10.57 3.23 -3.00
N VAL A 8 11.68 2.70 -2.49
CA VAL A 8 12.68 1.97 -3.29
C VAL A 8 12.20 0.54 -3.54
N GLU A 9 11.72 -0.14 -2.50
CA GLU A 9 11.35 -1.56 -2.54
C GLU A 9 9.94 -1.82 -3.10
N GLY A 10 9.01 -0.89 -2.86
CA GLY A 10 7.60 -1.02 -3.21
C GLY A 10 7.35 -1.09 -4.72
N LEU A 11 6.25 -1.74 -5.09
CA LEU A 11 5.78 -1.76 -6.46
C LEU A 11 5.24 -0.38 -6.81
N LYS A 12 5.87 0.26 -7.79
CA LYS A 12 5.50 1.60 -8.21
C LYS A 12 4.34 1.50 -9.20
N ILE A 13 3.43 2.46 -9.11
CA ILE A 13 2.22 2.53 -9.90
C ILE A 13 2.18 3.88 -10.62
N VAL A 14 1.87 3.86 -11.92
CA VAL A 14 1.57 5.05 -12.73
C VAL A 14 0.08 5.07 -13.00
N VAL A 15 -0.56 6.21 -12.71
CA VAL A 15 -2.00 6.38 -12.91
C VAL A 15 -2.30 7.40 -14.01
N SER A 16 -3.46 7.22 -14.67
CA SER A 16 -4.04 8.20 -15.57
C SER A 16 -5.52 8.39 -15.21
N GLY A 17 -5.83 9.48 -14.51
CA GLY A 17 -7.14 9.64 -13.89
C GLY A 17 -7.38 8.56 -12.84
N GLU A 18 -8.43 7.77 -13.00
CA GLU A 18 -8.83 6.70 -12.05
C GLU A 18 -8.24 5.33 -12.39
N THR A 19 -7.53 5.19 -13.52
CA THR A 19 -6.98 3.90 -13.97
C THR A 19 -5.48 3.81 -13.72
N ILE A 20 -5.02 2.57 -13.48
CA ILE A 20 -3.59 2.26 -13.48
C ILE A 20 -3.17 1.96 -14.92
N VAL A 21 -2.10 2.60 -15.37
CA VAL A 21 -1.54 2.42 -16.72
C VAL A 21 -0.25 1.62 -16.75
N LEU A 22 0.50 1.61 -15.64
CA LEU A 22 1.75 0.86 -15.54
C LEU A 22 2.08 0.52 -14.09
N SER A 23 2.65 -0.67 -13.90
CA SER A 23 3.19 -1.16 -12.64
C SER A 23 4.58 -1.75 -12.84
N GLY A 24 5.48 -1.51 -11.89
CA GLY A 24 6.85 -2.04 -11.93
C GLY A 24 7.73 -1.57 -10.75
N LYS A 25 8.87 -2.22 -10.53
CA LYS A 25 9.82 -1.82 -9.48
C LYS A 25 10.80 -0.72 -9.93
N ASP A 26 11.13 -0.66 -11.21
CA ASP A 26 12.17 0.23 -11.76
C ASP A 26 11.59 1.29 -12.71
N ILE A 27 10.41 1.85 -12.39
CA ILE A 27 9.71 2.83 -13.24
C ILE A 27 9.66 4.24 -12.61
N PRO A 28 10.59 5.13 -13.00
CA PRO A 28 10.47 6.56 -12.76
C PRO A 28 9.98 7.30 -14.03
N PRO A 29 9.07 8.31 -13.91
CA PRO A 29 8.33 8.75 -12.72
C PRO A 29 7.09 7.89 -12.42
N TYR A 30 6.68 7.85 -11.15
CA TYR A 30 5.52 7.10 -10.65
C TYR A 30 4.55 7.99 -9.85
N SER A 31 3.29 7.58 -9.77
CA SER A 31 2.21 8.30 -9.10
C SER A 31 2.00 7.85 -7.65
N GLY A 32 2.35 6.61 -7.34
CA GLY A 32 2.28 6.06 -5.99
C GLY A 32 3.04 4.74 -5.86
N ILE A 33 3.05 4.21 -4.65
CA ILE A 33 3.52 2.86 -4.36
C ILE A 33 2.34 2.02 -3.88
N ASP A 34 2.35 0.74 -4.23
CA ASP A 34 1.38 -0.21 -3.70
C ASP A 34 1.55 -0.34 -2.17
N THR A 35 0.46 -0.69 -1.49
CA THR A 35 0.46 -0.86 -0.03
C THR A 35 0.15 -2.30 0.38
N GLY A 36 0.26 -3.28 -0.54
CA GLY A 36 -0.03 -4.68 -0.26
C GLY A 36 -1.51 -5.06 -0.12
N LEU A 37 -2.46 -4.15 -0.34
CA LEU A 37 -3.90 -4.42 -0.24
C LEU A 37 -4.58 -4.39 -1.60
N PHE A 38 -5.26 -5.49 -1.95
CA PHE A 38 -5.92 -5.66 -3.25
C PHE A 38 -7.30 -6.26 -3.09
N TYR A 39 -8.28 -5.71 -3.82
CA TYR A 39 -9.59 -6.31 -4.01
C TYR A 39 -9.70 -6.84 -5.43
N ILE A 40 -9.83 -8.16 -5.59
CA ILE A 40 -9.88 -8.81 -6.90
C ILE A 40 -11.20 -9.59 -7.01
N PRO A 41 -12.19 -9.11 -7.78
CA PRO A 41 -13.43 -9.84 -7.98
C PRO A 41 -13.19 -11.12 -8.77
N LYS A 42 -14.03 -12.14 -8.52
CA LYS A 42 -13.93 -13.46 -9.19
C LYS A 42 -13.98 -13.38 -10.72
N THR A 43 -14.63 -12.35 -11.26
CA THR A 43 -14.71 -12.10 -12.71
C THR A 43 -13.34 -11.89 -13.36
N LEU A 44 -12.31 -11.53 -12.58
CA LEU A 44 -10.94 -11.32 -13.07
C LEU A 44 -10.03 -12.54 -12.92
N PHE A 45 -10.53 -13.67 -12.41
CA PHE A 45 -9.68 -14.85 -12.15
C PHE A 45 -9.10 -15.47 -13.43
N SER A 46 -9.83 -15.38 -14.55
CA SER A 46 -9.31 -15.82 -15.86
C SER A 46 -8.04 -15.06 -16.28
N TYR A 47 -7.88 -13.80 -15.86
CA TYR A 47 -6.65 -13.03 -16.11
C TYR A 47 -5.50 -13.52 -15.24
N ILE A 48 -5.77 -13.93 -14.00
CA ILE A 48 -4.77 -14.56 -13.11
C ILE A 48 -4.29 -15.86 -13.75
N GLU A 49 -5.22 -16.72 -14.17
CA GLU A 49 -4.91 -18.00 -14.83
C GLU A 49 -4.08 -17.78 -16.10
N LYS A 50 -4.43 -16.79 -16.92
CA LYS A 50 -3.66 -16.43 -18.11
C LYS A 50 -2.21 -16.04 -17.77
N VAL A 51 -2.02 -15.14 -16.80
CA VAL A 51 -0.68 -14.70 -16.39
C VAL A 51 0.15 -15.85 -15.83
N VAL A 52 -0.47 -16.73 -15.03
CA VAL A 52 0.18 -17.92 -14.49
C VAL A 52 0.51 -18.94 -15.58
N ALA A 53 -0.36 -19.14 -16.56
CA ALA A 53 -0.10 -20.03 -17.69
C ALA A 53 1.08 -19.53 -18.56
N GLU A 54 1.17 -18.22 -18.78
CA GLU A 54 2.24 -17.60 -19.58
C GLU A 54 3.59 -17.55 -18.85
N LYS A 55 3.60 -17.25 -17.55
CA LYS A 55 4.84 -16.97 -16.80
C LYS A 55 5.22 -18.05 -15.79
N GLY A 56 4.34 -19.00 -15.52
CA GLY A 56 4.53 -20.05 -14.52
C GLY A 56 4.88 -19.47 -13.15
N ARG A 57 5.89 -20.06 -12.49
CA ARG A 57 6.38 -19.63 -11.17
C ARG A 57 6.97 -18.21 -11.13
N LYS A 58 7.22 -17.59 -12.28
CA LYS A 58 7.73 -16.21 -12.39
C LYS A 58 6.61 -15.17 -12.50
N ALA A 59 5.34 -15.59 -12.52
CA ALA A 59 4.21 -14.69 -12.53
C ALA A 59 4.25 -13.77 -11.29
N THR A 60 4.10 -12.46 -11.51
CA THR A 60 4.07 -11.46 -10.44
C THR A 60 2.75 -10.70 -10.44
N LEU A 61 2.44 -10.04 -9.32
CA LEU A 61 1.28 -9.14 -9.25
C LEU A 61 1.40 -7.98 -10.25
N SER A 62 2.62 -7.48 -10.48
CA SER A 62 2.87 -6.46 -11.49
C SER A 62 2.49 -6.92 -12.90
N ASP A 63 2.66 -8.21 -13.20
CA ASP A 63 2.25 -8.77 -14.49
C ASP A 63 0.73 -8.75 -14.64
N LEU A 64 0.01 -9.15 -13.60
CA LEU A 64 -1.44 -9.08 -13.56
C LEU A 64 -1.95 -7.66 -13.71
N ILE A 65 -1.39 -6.71 -12.95
CA ILE A 65 -1.76 -5.28 -13.05
C ILE A 65 -1.53 -4.77 -14.47
N ASN A 66 -0.38 -5.07 -15.08
CA ASN A 66 -0.06 -4.62 -16.44
C ASN A 66 -0.95 -5.27 -17.50
N VAL A 67 -1.40 -6.51 -17.30
CA VAL A 67 -2.38 -7.15 -18.19
C VAL A 67 -3.76 -6.49 -18.05
N LEU A 68 -4.22 -6.25 -16.83
CA LEU A 68 -5.52 -5.60 -16.58
C LEU A 68 -5.52 -4.13 -17.00
N ALA A 69 -4.39 -3.42 -16.88
CA ALA A 69 -4.23 -2.03 -17.28
C ALA A 69 -4.47 -1.82 -18.77
N LYS A 70 -4.01 -2.77 -19.61
CA LYS A 70 -4.26 -2.75 -21.06
C LYS A 70 -5.74 -2.83 -21.43
N GLU A 71 -6.53 -3.46 -20.57
CA GLU A 71 -7.97 -3.64 -20.73
C GLU A 71 -8.79 -2.58 -19.95
N ASN A 72 -8.14 -1.63 -19.26
CA ASN A 72 -8.76 -0.67 -18.34
C ASN A 72 -9.57 -1.32 -17.19
N LEU A 73 -9.12 -2.48 -16.71
CA LEU A 73 -9.82 -3.26 -15.68
C LEU A 73 -9.22 -3.11 -14.27
N VAL A 74 -8.30 -2.16 -14.08
CA VAL A 74 -7.62 -1.93 -12.81
C VAL A 74 -7.61 -0.43 -12.46
N GLY A 75 -8.12 -0.13 -11.27
CA GLY A 75 -8.09 1.20 -10.68
C GLY A 75 -7.24 1.22 -9.41
N HIS A 76 -7.32 2.33 -8.67
CA HIS A 76 -6.62 2.49 -7.40
C HIS A 76 -7.53 3.12 -6.33
N VAL A 77 -7.13 2.97 -5.07
CA VAL A 77 -7.70 3.70 -3.94
C VAL A 77 -6.58 4.52 -3.33
N ASP A 78 -6.74 5.84 -3.28
CA ASP A 78 -5.76 6.71 -2.63
C ASP A 78 -5.85 6.58 -1.11
N VAL A 79 -4.79 6.04 -0.51
CA VAL A 79 -4.63 5.90 0.95
C VAL A 79 -3.55 6.84 1.49
N SER A 80 -3.22 7.90 0.77
CA SER A 80 -2.26 8.91 1.19
C SER A 80 -2.58 9.43 2.60
N GLY A 81 -1.55 9.56 3.43
CA GLY A 81 -1.67 10.00 4.83
C GLY A 81 -2.10 8.90 5.82
N HIS A 82 -2.49 7.71 5.35
CA HIS A 82 -2.79 6.58 6.21
C HIS A 82 -1.51 5.84 6.63
N LEU A 83 -1.60 5.12 7.74
CA LEU A 83 -0.48 4.38 8.32
C LEU A 83 -0.52 2.94 7.80
N TRP A 84 0.57 2.50 7.18
CA TRP A 84 0.80 1.13 6.74
C TRP A 84 2.32 0.88 6.73
N GLN A 85 2.73 -0.39 6.75
CA GLN A 85 4.12 -0.81 6.68
C GLN A 85 4.17 -2.26 6.21
N ASP A 86 5.02 -2.54 5.21
CA ASP A 86 5.39 -3.91 4.86
C ASP A 86 6.49 -4.42 5.81
N ILE A 87 6.44 -5.71 6.17
CA ILE A 87 7.32 -6.31 7.20
C ILE A 87 8.11 -7.46 6.58
N ASP A 88 9.28 -7.14 6.04
CA ASP A 88 10.20 -8.12 5.43
C ASP A 88 11.37 -8.48 6.35
N THR A 89 11.78 -7.54 7.21
CA THR A 89 12.99 -7.63 8.04
C THR A 89 12.69 -7.41 9.53
N LEU A 90 13.64 -7.79 10.40
CA LEU A 90 13.53 -7.52 11.83
C LEU A 90 13.53 -6.01 12.11
N GLU A 91 14.27 -5.24 11.32
CA GLU A 91 14.29 -3.79 11.36
C GLU A 91 12.91 -3.19 11.02
N ASP A 92 12.12 -3.83 10.16
CA ASP A 92 10.75 -3.42 9.86
C ASP A 92 9.82 -3.61 11.05
N VAL A 93 10.01 -4.67 11.83
CA VAL A 93 9.26 -4.91 13.08
C VAL A 93 9.50 -3.78 14.08
N GLU A 94 10.74 -3.33 14.25
CA GLU A 94 11.07 -2.21 15.14
C GLU A 94 10.41 -0.91 14.68
N ARG A 95 10.39 -0.66 13.37
CA ARG A 95 9.69 0.48 12.77
C ARG A 95 8.18 0.38 12.96
N ALA A 96 7.61 -0.80 12.75
CA ALA A 96 6.19 -1.07 12.89
C ALA A 96 5.73 -0.90 14.34
N ARG A 97 6.53 -1.26 15.34
CA ARG A 97 6.23 -0.98 16.76
C ARG A 97 6.08 0.51 17.02
N LYS A 98 6.93 1.35 16.43
CA LYS A 98 6.80 2.82 16.53
C LYS A 98 5.52 3.32 15.86
N LEU A 99 5.15 2.72 14.71
CA LEU A 99 3.90 3.02 14.01
C LEU A 99 2.66 2.61 14.83
N TYR A 100 2.70 1.43 15.44
CA TYR A 100 1.63 0.86 16.25
C TYR A 100 1.25 1.77 17.42
N TRP A 101 2.22 2.38 18.09
CA TRP A 101 1.94 3.38 19.14
C TRP A 101 1.14 4.58 18.63
N ARG A 102 1.39 5.03 17.39
CA ARG A 102 0.60 6.11 16.77
C ARG A 102 -0.83 5.67 16.45
N ILE A 103 -1.03 4.39 16.10
CA ILE A 103 -2.36 3.82 15.89
C ILE A 103 -3.12 3.76 17.22
N LEU A 104 -2.48 3.25 18.28
CA LEU A 104 -3.10 3.17 19.60
C LEU A 104 -3.41 4.56 20.18
N ALA A 105 -2.49 5.53 20.07
CA ALA A 105 -2.70 6.88 20.58
C ALA A 105 -3.97 7.54 20.01
N ARG A 106 -4.28 7.30 18.72
CA ARG A 106 -5.52 7.80 18.10
C ARG A 106 -6.78 7.24 18.74
N ASN A 107 -6.74 6.00 19.24
CA ASN A 107 -7.88 5.33 19.89
C ASN A 107 -7.94 5.58 21.40
N LEU A 108 -6.85 6.10 21.99
CA LEU A 108 -6.76 6.37 23.42
C LEU A 108 -7.33 7.73 23.81
N VAL A 109 -7.34 8.69 22.89
CA VAL A 109 -7.99 10.00 23.12
C VAL A 109 -9.50 9.85 22.93
N LYS A 110 -10.24 9.99 24.03
CA LYS A 110 -11.70 10.01 24.06
C LYS A 110 -12.21 11.44 24.18
N GLU A 111 -13.41 11.71 23.69
CA GLU A 111 -14.05 13.03 23.86
C GLU A 111 -14.23 13.43 25.33
N SER A 112 -14.44 12.44 26.20
CA SER A 112 -14.57 12.62 27.65
C SER A 112 -13.24 12.88 28.37
N ASP A 113 -12.10 12.80 27.69
CA ASP A 113 -10.82 13.04 28.35
C ASP A 113 -10.63 14.51 28.75
N GLY A 114 -10.22 14.73 29.99
CA GLY A 114 -9.80 16.04 30.48
C GLY A 114 -8.55 16.56 29.79
N ILE A 115 -8.30 17.88 29.91
CA ILE A 115 -7.18 18.58 29.26
C ILE A 115 -5.82 17.94 29.60
N VAL A 116 -5.62 17.50 30.85
CA VAL A 116 -4.37 16.84 31.28
C VAL A 116 -4.17 15.50 30.58
N SER A 117 -5.21 14.66 30.52
CA SER A 117 -5.15 13.35 29.84
C SER A 117 -4.85 13.53 28.35
N ARG A 118 -5.49 14.51 27.70
CA ARG A 118 -5.21 14.87 26.29
C ARG A 118 -3.80 15.40 26.07
N TYR A 119 -3.26 16.20 26.98
CA TYR A 119 -1.90 16.72 26.86
C TYR A 119 -0.86 15.61 26.96
N ILE A 120 -1.05 14.64 27.86
CA ILE A 120 -0.14 13.50 28.04
C ILE A 120 -0.24 12.52 26.86
N THR A 121 -1.47 12.16 26.48
CA THR A 121 -1.74 11.14 25.45
C THR A 121 -1.57 11.69 24.03
N GLY A 122 -1.93 12.95 23.81
CA GLY A 122 -1.88 13.64 22.50
C GLY A 122 -0.61 14.46 22.26
N GLY A 123 0.14 14.82 23.30
CA GLY A 123 1.35 15.65 23.19
C GLY A 123 2.62 14.95 22.68
N SER A 124 2.52 13.66 22.34
CA SER A 124 3.65 12.85 21.84
C SER A 124 3.49 12.45 20.35
N LEU A 125 2.58 13.10 19.60
CA LEU A 125 2.34 12.85 18.18
C LEU A 125 3.19 13.72 17.24
#